data_AF-A0A974UKC2-F1
#
_entry.id   AF-A0A974UKC2-F1
#
_cell.length_a   1.000
_cell.length_b   1.000
_cell.length_c   1.000
_cell.angle_alpha   90.00
_cell.angle_beta   90.00
_cell.angle_gamma   90.00
#
_symmetry.space_group_name_H-M   'P 1'
#
loop_
_entity.id
_entity.type
_entity.pdbx_description
1 polymer ?
#
loop_
_entity_poly.entity_id
_entity_poly.type
_entity_poly.pdbx_seq_one_letter_code
_entity_poly.pdbx_strand_id
1 'polypeptide(L)'
;MFFLGIIGVMDHKERIRTIRLNPCRVCEAEESGVLFKVERIFSFFFFPLFRWNTRYGVQCKRCGSLYWIKKEKGEKLEQGDEDSIGYWEMLENNMVRGGICPNCQKRIIPTFNYCPHCGKKLK
;
A
#
# COMPACT_ATOMS: atom_id res chain seq x y z
N MET A 1 -4.80 -25.56 35.39
CA MET A 1 -5.71 -25.00 34.35
C MET A 1 -4.84 -24.29 33.34
N PHE A 2 -4.72 -24.83 32.12
CA PHE A 2 -3.85 -24.28 31.09
C PHE A 2 -4.59 -23.17 30.34
N PHE A 3 -4.22 -21.92 30.58
CA PHE A 3 -4.56 -20.84 29.65
C PHE A 3 -3.67 -21.01 28.43
N LEU A 4 -4.24 -21.62 27.38
CA LEU A 4 -3.67 -21.56 26.03
C LEU A 4 -3.66 -20.09 25.61
N GLY A 5 -2.53 -19.43 25.78
CA GLY A 5 -2.35 -18.03 25.40
C GLY A 5 -2.54 -17.88 23.89
N ILE A 6 -3.55 -17.13 23.49
CA ILE A 6 -3.75 -16.77 22.09
C ILE A 6 -2.69 -15.73 21.74
N ILE A 7 -1.70 -16.16 20.99
CA ILE A 7 -0.67 -15.31 20.37
C ILE A 7 -1.12 -15.00 18.95
N GLY A 8 -1.13 -13.73 18.56
CA GLY A 8 -1.52 -13.29 17.22
C GLY A 8 -0.57 -12.25 16.64
N VAL A 9 -0.25 -12.40 15.35
CA VAL A 9 0.45 -11.36 14.57
C VAL A 9 -0.53 -10.84 13.51
N MET A 10 -0.70 -9.52 13.47
CA MET A 10 -1.61 -8.86 12.54
C MET A 10 -0.90 -7.72 11.80
N ASP A 11 -1.26 -7.48 10.54
CA ASP A 11 -0.81 -6.31 9.80
C ASP A 11 -1.81 -5.15 9.99
N HIS A 12 -1.34 -4.03 10.54
CA HIS A 12 -2.10 -2.79 10.71
C HIS A 12 -1.75 -1.80 9.60
N LYS A 13 -2.75 -1.37 8.83
CA LYS A 13 -2.59 -0.42 7.73
C LYS A 13 -3.21 0.92 8.06
N GLU A 14 -2.38 1.95 8.09
CA GLU A 14 -2.77 3.34 8.39
C GLU A 14 -2.54 4.23 7.16
N ARG A 15 -3.47 5.13 6.87
CA ARG A 15 -3.29 6.14 5.81
C ARG A 15 -2.76 7.41 6.45
N ILE A 16 -1.60 7.88 5.99
CA ILE A 16 -0.93 9.04 6.56
C ILE A 16 -1.45 10.31 5.86
N ARG A 17 -1.11 10.49 4.58
CA ARG A 17 -1.46 11.72 3.84
C ARG A 17 -1.49 11.51 2.33
N THR A 18 -2.01 12.50 1.61
CA THR A 18 -1.92 12.55 0.14
C THR A 18 -0.69 13.36 -0.24
N ILE A 19 0.14 12.80 -1.12
CA ILE A 19 1.39 13.37 -1.63
C ILE A 19 1.31 13.50 -3.16
N ARG A 20 2.18 14.32 -3.76
CA ARG A 20 2.27 14.44 -5.22
C ARG A 20 3.21 13.36 -5.78
N LEU A 21 2.76 12.68 -6.84
CA LEU A 21 3.54 11.69 -7.59
C LEU A 21 4.02 12.31 -8.90
N ASN A 22 5.34 12.42 -9.06
CA ASN A 22 5.94 13.00 -10.26
C ASN A 22 7.01 12.08 -10.88
N PRO A 23 6.76 11.49 -12.06
CA PRO A 23 5.50 10.91 -12.56
C PRO A 23 5.23 9.50 -12.01
N CYS A 24 4.00 9.01 -12.15
CA CYS A 24 3.65 7.64 -11.77
C CYS A 24 4.23 6.62 -12.76
N ARG A 25 4.96 5.58 -12.30
CA ARG A 25 5.58 4.56 -13.18
C ARG A 25 4.61 3.77 -14.09
N VAL A 26 3.32 3.72 -13.74
CA VAL A 26 2.32 2.92 -14.48
C VAL A 26 1.47 3.76 -15.43
N CYS A 27 1.08 4.97 -15.03
CA CYS A 27 0.23 5.83 -15.86
C CYS A 27 0.96 7.04 -16.43
N GLU A 28 2.25 7.22 -16.10
CA GLU A 28 3.16 8.29 -16.55
C GLU A 28 2.65 9.72 -16.35
N ALA A 29 1.51 9.87 -15.68
CA ALA A 29 0.88 11.13 -15.36
C ALA A 29 1.33 11.65 -13.98
N GLU A 30 1.44 12.97 -13.89
CA GLU A 30 1.55 13.70 -12.63
C GLU A 30 0.20 13.67 -11.92
N GLU A 31 0.15 12.99 -10.78
CA GLU A 31 -1.11 12.65 -10.11
C GLU A 31 -0.92 12.63 -8.59
N SER A 32 -2.03 12.57 -7.86
CA SER A 32 -1.97 12.47 -6.40
C SER A 32 -1.82 11.01 -5.94
N GLY A 33 -0.90 10.76 -5.00
CA GLY A 33 -0.69 9.47 -4.35
C GLY A 33 -1.13 9.51 -2.88
N VAL A 34 -1.66 8.40 -2.37
CA VAL A 34 -1.97 8.24 -0.95
C VAL A 34 -0.83 7.48 -0.28
N LEU A 35 -0.11 8.14 0.62
CA LEU A 35 0.89 7.53 1.49
C LEU A 35 0.18 6.74 2.60
N PHE A 36 0.59 5.50 2.78
CA PHE A 36 0.13 4.63 3.86
C PHE A 36 1.30 3.90 4.49
N LYS A 37 1.10 3.49 5.74
CA LYS A 37 2.05 2.77 6.56
C LYS A 37 1.44 1.43 6.95
N VAL A 38 2.23 0.37 6.89
CA VAL A 38 1.85 -0.98 7.29
C VAL A 38 2.82 -1.45 8.35
N GLU A 39 2.30 -1.78 9.52
CA GLU A 39 3.07 -2.22 10.67
C GLU A 39 2.57 -3.58 11.14
N ARG A 40 3.48 -4.45 11.58
CA ARG A 40 3.08 -5.68 12.24
C ARG A 40 2.85 -5.40 13.70
N ILE A 41 1.68 -5.77 14.18
CA ILE A 41 1.31 -5.69 15.58
C ILE A 41 1.27 -7.10 16.13
N PHE A 42 2.02 -7.32 17.21
CA PHE A 42 1.93 -8.53 18.00
C PHE A 42 0.99 -8.32 19.16
N SER A 43 0.01 -9.21 19.21
CA SER A 43 -1.01 -9.22 20.23
C SER A 43 -0.83 -10.47 21.07
N PHE A 44 -0.79 -10.28 22.39
CA PHE A 44 -0.76 -11.35 23.36
C PHE A 44 -2.02 -11.23 24.21
N PHE A 45 -2.85 -12.27 24.24
CA PHE A 45 -4.13 -12.21 24.96
C PHE A 45 -4.98 -10.99 24.57
N PHE A 46 -5.07 -10.70 23.26
CA PHE A 46 -5.81 -9.57 22.68
C PHE A 46 -5.26 -8.16 22.97
N PHE A 47 -4.26 -8.00 23.83
CA PHE A 47 -3.59 -6.71 24.00
C PHE A 47 -2.49 -6.52 22.95
N PRO A 48 -2.52 -5.45 22.13
CA PRO A 48 -1.44 -5.15 21.19
C PRO A 48 -0.20 -4.66 21.97
N LEU A 49 0.84 -5.48 22.05
CA LEU A 49 2.03 -5.20 22.88
C LEU A 49 3.14 -4.50 22.12
N PHE A 50 3.43 -4.94 20.90
CA PHE A 50 4.62 -4.48 20.18
C PHE A 50 4.32 -4.26 18.69
N ARG A 51 4.83 -3.16 18.14
CA ARG A 51 4.74 -2.82 16.72
C ARG A 51 6.12 -2.95 16.08
N TRP A 52 6.25 -3.69 14.99
CA TRP A 52 7.53 -3.86 14.28
C TRP A 52 7.36 -3.98 12.76
N ASN A 53 8.50 -3.97 12.04
CA ASN A 53 8.53 -4.11 10.57
C ASN A 53 7.63 -3.10 9.85
N THR A 54 7.71 -1.84 10.28
CA THR A 54 7.05 -0.70 9.63
C THR A 54 7.50 -0.58 8.18
N ARG A 55 6.55 -0.62 7.27
CA ARG A 55 6.74 -0.46 5.83
C ARG A 55 5.90 0.70 5.35
N TYR A 56 6.47 1.51 4.50
CA TYR A 56 5.77 2.63 3.87
C TYR A 56 5.47 2.29 2.43
N GLY A 57 4.26 2.64 2.01
CA GLY A 57 3.84 2.47 0.63
C GLY A 57 2.96 3.62 0.16
N VAL A 58 2.84 3.73 -1.15
CA VAL A 58 2.15 4.82 -1.83
C VAL A 58 1.21 4.22 -2.84
N GLN A 59 -0.06 4.64 -2.80
CA GLN A 59 -1.06 4.22 -3.76
C GLN A 59 -1.42 5.37 -4.69
N CYS A 60 -1.22 5.20 -6.00
CA CYS A 60 -1.69 6.17 -6.99
C CYS A 60 -3.22 6.23 -6.99
N LYS A 61 -3.81 7.44 -6.97
CA LYS A 61 -5.27 7.60 -7.03
C LYS A 61 -5.84 7.20 -8.39
N ARG A 62 -5.19 7.59 -9.49
CA ARG A 62 -5.65 7.34 -10.87
C ARG A 62 -5.58 5.88 -11.28
N CYS A 63 -4.40 5.26 -11.26
CA CYS A 63 -4.22 3.89 -11.74
C CYS A 63 -4.31 2.83 -10.64
N GLY A 64 -4.37 3.21 -9.37
CA GLY A 64 -4.48 2.27 -8.24
C GLY A 64 -3.21 1.48 -7.93
N SER A 65 -2.11 1.73 -8.65
CA SER A 65 -0.82 1.08 -8.42
C SER A 65 -0.29 1.35 -7.01
N LEU A 66 0.25 0.32 -6.38
CA LEU A 66 0.87 0.38 -5.07
C LEU A 66 2.39 0.26 -5.21
N TYR A 67 3.10 1.19 -4.62
CA TYR A 67 4.56 1.25 -4.58
C TYR A 67 5.02 1.14 -3.13
N TRP A 68 6.06 0.37 -2.86
CA TRP A 68 6.72 0.41 -1.57
C TRP A 68 7.91 1.37 -1.65
N ILE A 69 8.21 2.04 -0.55
CA ILE A 69 9.33 2.98 -0.45
C ILE A 69 10.26 2.58 0.69
N LYS A 70 11.49 3.09 0.65
CA LYS A 70 12.46 2.90 1.73
C LYS A 70 11.91 3.52 3.03
N LYS A 71 12.17 2.87 4.16
CA LYS A 71 11.69 3.29 5.48
C LYS A 71 12.13 4.72 5.82
N GLU A 72 13.40 5.05 5.59
CA GLU A 72 13.95 6.40 5.81
C GLU A 72 13.16 7.49 5.08
N LYS A 73 12.78 7.22 3.83
CA LYS A 73 11.99 8.18 3.05
C LYS A 73 10.56 8.28 3.56
N GLY A 74 9.97 7.13 3.88
CA GLY A 74 8.64 7.07 4.48
C GLY A 74 8.52 7.85 5.79
N GLU A 75 9.55 7.82 6.63
CA GLU A 75 9.60 8.59 7.88
C GLU A 75 9.71 10.09 7.65
N LYS A 76 10.56 10.55 6.71
CA LYS A 76 10.61 11.98 6.30
C LYS A 76 9.27 12.46 5.75
N LEU A 77 8.63 11.61 4.95
CA LEU A 77 7.29 11.83 4.46
C LEU A 77 6.20 11.66 5.54
N GLU A 78 6.49 11.15 6.74
CA GLU A 78 5.54 11.18 7.85
C GLU A 78 5.73 12.46 8.66
N GLN A 79 6.98 12.90 8.82
CA GLN A 79 7.37 14.10 9.56
C GLN A 79 7.00 15.42 8.88
N GLY A 80 6.75 15.42 7.57
CA GLY A 80 6.38 16.62 6.83
C GLY A 80 7.53 17.34 6.16
N ASP A 81 8.75 16.80 6.25
CA ASP A 81 9.95 17.40 5.64
C ASP A 81 9.97 17.29 4.11
N GLU A 82 9.16 16.39 3.55
CA GLU A 82 9.12 16.13 2.13
C GLU A 82 7.67 15.85 1.68
N ASP A 83 7.26 16.38 0.53
CA ASP A 83 5.86 16.29 0.03
C ASP A 83 5.74 15.61 -1.35
N SER A 84 6.88 15.23 -1.92
CA SER A 84 6.95 14.62 -3.25
C SER A 84 7.83 13.38 -3.25
N ILE A 85 7.46 12.42 -4.08
CA ILE A 85 8.27 11.23 -4.34
C ILE A 85 8.62 11.24 -5.81
N GLY A 86 9.92 11.18 -6.09
CA GLY A 86 10.45 11.08 -7.43
C GLY A 86 10.31 9.65 -7.96
N TYR A 87 10.22 9.55 -9.29
CA TYR A 87 10.15 8.31 -10.06
C TYR A 87 11.16 7.22 -9.62
N TRP A 88 12.38 7.61 -9.24
CA TRP A 88 13.49 6.70 -8.92
C TRP A 88 13.46 6.11 -7.50
N GLU A 89 12.62 6.67 -6.62
CA GLU A 89 12.62 6.29 -5.19
C GLU A 89 11.55 5.25 -4.85
N MET A 90 10.70 4.93 -5.84
CA MET A 90 9.80 3.79 -5.79
C MET A 90 10.61 2.50 -5.91
N LEU A 91 10.61 1.66 -4.87
CA LEU A 91 11.23 0.34 -4.96
C LEU A 91 10.46 -0.51 -5.99
N GLU A 92 11.16 -0.81 -7.09
CA GLU A 92 10.70 -1.53 -8.27
C GLU A 92 10.13 -2.94 -7.94
N ASN A 93 10.61 -3.55 -6.85
CA ASN A 93 10.40 -4.95 -6.54
C ASN A 93 9.03 -5.34 -5.96
N ASN A 94 8.12 -4.39 -5.70
CA ASN A 94 6.80 -4.73 -5.17
C ASN A 94 5.70 -3.82 -5.74
N MET A 95 5.72 -3.56 -7.05
CA MET A 95 4.53 -3.01 -7.71
C MET A 95 3.37 -3.99 -7.60
N VAL A 96 2.53 -3.83 -6.58
CA VAL A 96 1.21 -4.45 -6.59
C VAL A 96 0.38 -3.58 -7.52
N ARG A 97 0.31 -3.97 -8.79
CA ARG A 97 -0.61 -3.35 -9.75
C ARG A 97 -2.02 -3.63 -9.26
N GLY A 98 -2.59 -2.77 -8.41
CA GLY A 98 -4.04 -2.73 -8.24
C GLY A 98 -4.61 -2.47 -9.62
N GLY A 99 -5.06 -3.53 -10.29
CA GLY A 99 -5.52 -3.41 -11.66
C GLY A 99 -6.74 -2.52 -11.66
N ILE A 100 -6.92 -1.77 -12.73
CA ILE A 100 -8.23 -1.23 -13.06
C ILE A 100 -8.74 -2.10 -14.19
N CYS A 101 -9.96 -2.60 -14.05
CA CYS A 101 -10.53 -3.39 -15.13
C CYS A 101 -10.66 -2.49 -16.37
N PRO A 102 -10.08 -2.85 -17.53
CA PRO A 102 -10.15 -2.02 -18.73
C PRO A 102 -11.59 -1.85 -19.22
N ASN A 103 -12.48 -2.78 -18.85
CA ASN A 103 -13.85 -2.77 -19.32
C ASN A 103 -14.81 -1.98 -18.43
N CYS A 104 -14.71 -2.09 -17.10
CA CYS A 104 -15.66 -1.44 -16.20
C CYS A 104 -15.05 -0.32 -15.36
N GLN A 105 -13.74 -0.07 -15.52
CA GLN A 105 -12.97 0.96 -14.80
C GLN A 105 -13.02 0.84 -13.28
N LYS A 106 -13.55 -0.27 -12.74
CA LYS A 106 -13.54 -0.55 -11.31
C LYS A 106 -12.20 -1.15 -10.90
N ARG A 107 -11.80 -0.83 -9.68
CA ARG A 107 -10.58 -1.35 -9.06
C ARG A 107 -10.70 -2.86 -8.88
N ILE A 108 -9.66 -3.57 -9.27
CA ILE A 108 -9.56 -5.03 -9.19
C ILE A 108 -8.22 -5.41 -8.57
N ILE A 109 -8.20 -6.53 -7.87
CA ILE A 109 -6.96 -7.14 -7.43
C ILE A 109 -6.47 -7.97 -8.62
N PRO A 110 -5.23 -7.78 -9.11
CA PRO A 110 -4.70 -8.45 -10.31
C PRO A 110 -4.51 -9.97 -10.14
N THR A 111 -4.92 -10.52 -8.99
CA THR A 111 -4.88 -11.96 -8.68
C THR A 111 -6.00 -12.74 -9.36
N PHE A 112 -7.03 -12.06 -9.91
CA PHE A 112 -8.17 -12.72 -10.54
C PHE A 112 -8.05 -12.75 -12.06
N ASN A 113 -8.44 -13.87 -12.68
CA ASN A 113 -8.50 -14.01 -14.15
C ASN A 113 -9.66 -13.23 -14.77
N TYR A 114 -10.70 -12.94 -13.98
CA TYR A 114 -11.93 -12.26 -14.39
C TYR A 114 -12.23 -11.12 -13.44
N CYS A 115 -12.83 -10.05 -13.96
CA CYS A 115 -13.26 -8.92 -13.15
C CYS A 115 -14.44 -9.33 -12.26
N PRO A 116 -14.36 -9.22 -10.92
CA PRO A 116 -15.46 -9.53 -10.01
C PRO A 116 -16.66 -8.57 -10.17
N HIS A 117 -16.47 -7.43 -10.84
CA HIS A 117 -17.53 -6.44 -11.03
C HIS A 117 -18.23 -6.50 -12.39
N CYS A 118 -17.58 -7.04 -13.43
CA CYS A 118 -18.17 -7.09 -14.77
C CYS A 118 -18.05 -8.44 -15.49
N GLY A 119 -17.44 -9.44 -14.86
CA GLY A 119 -17.29 -10.78 -15.41
C GLY A 119 -16.34 -10.89 -16.61
N LYS A 120 -15.79 -9.79 -17.13
CA LYS A 120 -14.87 -9.83 -18.28
C LYS A 120 -13.47 -10.28 -17.86
N LYS A 121 -12.81 -11.02 -18.76
CA LYS A 121 -11.45 -11.52 -18.59
C LYS A 121 -10.47 -10.34 -18.50
N LEU A 122 -9.48 -10.47 -17.62
CA LEU A 122 -8.46 -9.45 -17.35
C LEU A 122 -7.16 -9.68 -18.15
N LYS A 123 -7.17 -10.68 -19.03
CA LYS A 123 -6.15 -10.98 -20.06
C LYS A 123 -6.71 -10.65 -21.42
#